data_AF-A0AAV4IMC5-F1
#
_entry.id   AF-A0AAV4IMC5-F1
#
_cell.length_a   1.000
_cell.length_b   1.000
_cell.length_c   1.000
_cell.angle_alpha   90.00
_cell.angle_beta   90.00
_cell.angle_gamma   90.00
#
_symmetry.space_group_name_H-M   'P 1'
#
loop_
_entity.id
_entity.type
_entity.pdbx_description
1 polymer ?
#
loop_
_entity_poly.entity_id
_entity_poly.type
_entity_poly.pdbx_seq_one_letter_code
_entity_poly.pdbx_strand_id
1 'polypeptide(L)'
;MPRGIASNGEVSYSVTNLDSASTMLMAVYVYEEEALIKSGEFQNFDEGSPKDNMKRYGQESPPLYDLTSYSVPTTIFYGGHDNFIQETDIMWLSNQTHADELVYVPQFEHQDFVWGIDAVVHVYRHIVDTIFKG
;
A
#
# COMPACT_ATOMS: atom_id res chain seq x y z
N MET A 1 -14.25 -43.64 12.87
CA MET A 1 -15.54 -43.93 12.19
C MET A 1 -16.48 -44.59 13.19
N PRO A 2 -17.80 -44.32 13.21
CA PRO A 2 -18.60 -43.26 12.53
C PRO A 2 -19.44 -42.46 13.59
N ARG A 3 -20.33 -41.47 13.34
CA ARG A 3 -21.15 -41.03 12.20
C ARG A 3 -21.80 -39.66 12.57
N GLY A 4 -22.04 -38.75 11.61
CA GLY A 4 -23.04 -37.67 11.77
C GLY A 4 -22.81 -36.40 10.93
N ILE A 5 -23.48 -36.31 9.79
CA ILE A 5 -23.71 -35.14 8.91
C ILE A 5 -25.16 -34.67 9.27
N ALA A 6 -25.62 -33.42 9.35
CA ALA A 6 -25.44 -32.24 8.49
C ALA A 6 -25.97 -30.94 9.17
N SER A 7 -25.67 -29.82 8.49
CA SER A 7 -26.44 -28.57 8.33
C SER A 7 -26.62 -27.63 9.52
N ASN A 8 -25.89 -26.51 9.48
CA ASN A 8 -26.45 -25.17 9.32
C ASN A 8 -25.39 -24.27 8.67
N GLY A 9 -25.68 -23.77 7.48
CA GLY A 9 -24.75 -23.05 6.61
C GLY A 9 -24.50 -21.60 7.02
N GLU A 10 -23.87 -21.39 8.17
CA GLU A 10 -23.14 -20.14 8.42
C GLU A 10 -21.67 -20.39 8.12
N VAL A 11 -21.22 -19.96 6.94
CA VAL A 11 -19.80 -19.73 6.71
C VAL A 11 -19.45 -18.49 7.52
N SER A 12 -18.95 -18.68 8.73
CA SER A 12 -18.31 -17.63 9.49
C SER A 12 -17.01 -17.27 8.79
N TYR A 13 -17.02 -16.21 7.97
CA TYR A 13 -15.79 -15.60 7.50
C TYR A 13 -15.17 -14.88 8.70
N SER A 14 -14.10 -15.43 9.25
CA SER A 14 -13.25 -14.71 10.20
C SER A 14 -12.55 -13.58 9.44
N VAL A 15 -13.17 -12.40 9.42
CA VAL A 15 -12.57 -11.13 8.99
C VAL A 15 -11.41 -10.82 9.94
N THR A 16 -10.25 -11.39 9.66
CA THR A 16 -9.02 -11.19 10.45
C THR A 16 -7.80 -10.92 9.56
N ASN A 17 -7.94 -11.08 8.23
CA ASN A 17 -6.84 -10.90 7.28
C ASN A 17 -6.79 -9.51 6.61
N LEU A 18 -7.85 -8.70 6.67
CA LEU A 18 -7.85 -7.34 6.10
C LEU A 18 -7.15 -6.35 7.06
N ASP A 19 -7.41 -6.48 8.37
CA ASP A 19 -6.84 -5.59 9.38
C ASP A 19 -5.31 -5.66 9.44
N SER A 20 -4.71 -6.82 9.14
CA SER A 20 -3.26 -7.03 9.19
C SER A 20 -2.54 -6.40 7.98
N ALA A 21 -3.14 -6.46 6.79
CA ALA A 21 -2.59 -5.83 5.59
C ALA A 21 -2.69 -4.30 5.67
N SER A 22 -3.81 -3.76 6.15
CA SER A 22 -4.00 -2.32 6.36
C SER A 22 -3.12 -1.77 7.48
N THR A 23 -2.96 -2.50 8.59
CA THR A 23 -2.02 -2.11 9.66
C THR A 23 -0.58 -2.19 9.18
N MET A 24 -0.22 -3.19 8.35
CA MET A 24 1.12 -3.29 7.79
C MET A 24 1.38 -2.18 6.76
N LEU A 25 0.41 -1.84 5.92
CA LEU A 25 0.51 -0.73 4.97
C LEU A 25 0.65 0.60 5.72
N MET A 26 -0.20 0.89 6.71
CA MET A 26 -0.14 2.12 7.50
C MET A 26 1.11 2.19 8.40
N ALA A 27 1.55 1.07 8.98
CA ALA A 27 2.79 1.02 9.76
C ALA A 27 4.02 1.21 8.86
N VAL A 28 4.09 0.53 7.71
CA VAL A 28 5.13 0.76 6.69
C VAL A 28 5.11 2.23 6.27
N TYR A 29 3.94 2.82 6.01
CA TYR A 29 3.80 4.24 5.67
C TYR A 29 4.30 5.18 6.77
N VAL A 30 3.95 4.99 8.05
CA VAL A 30 4.45 5.87 9.13
C VAL A 30 5.99 5.77 9.27
N TYR A 31 6.55 4.56 9.17
CA TYR A 31 8.00 4.37 9.28
C TYR A 31 8.74 4.89 8.04
N GLU A 32 8.16 4.75 6.85
CA GLU A 32 8.74 5.26 5.61
C GLU A 32 8.59 6.77 5.52
N GLU A 33 7.49 7.40 5.95
CA GLU A 33 7.37 8.86 5.91
C GLU A 33 8.48 9.54 6.71
N GLU A 34 8.80 9.11 7.94
CA GLU A 34 9.91 9.74 8.68
C GLU A 34 11.27 9.59 7.98
N ALA A 35 11.50 8.50 7.25
CA ALA A 35 12.75 8.23 6.53
C ALA A 35 12.80 8.92 5.14
N LEU A 36 11.68 8.92 4.41
CA LEU A 36 11.48 9.55 3.11
C LEU A 36 11.46 11.08 3.25
N ILE A 37 10.80 11.63 4.28
CA ILE A 37 10.76 13.09 4.53
C ILE A 37 12.16 13.63 4.89
N LYS A 38 13.00 12.85 5.58
CA LYS A 38 14.36 13.26 5.95
C LYS A 38 15.37 13.14 4.82
N SER A 39 15.22 12.14 3.95
CA SER A 39 16.17 11.87 2.87
C SER A 39 15.75 12.42 1.50
N GLY A 40 14.44 12.51 1.24
CA GLY A 40 13.88 12.83 -0.08
C GLY A 40 14.07 11.72 -1.12
N GLU A 41 14.55 10.54 -0.72
CA GLU A 41 14.92 9.45 -1.63
C GLU A 41 14.08 8.21 -1.33
N PHE A 42 13.60 7.54 -2.39
CA PHE A 42 12.92 6.25 -2.26
C PHE A 42 13.95 5.14 -2.03
N GLN A 43 14.22 4.85 -0.76
CA GLN A 43 15.34 4.01 -0.33
C GLN A 43 15.00 3.11 0.86
N ASN A 44 15.89 2.17 1.13
CA ASN A 44 15.81 1.36 2.34
C ASN A 44 15.98 2.24 3.60
N PHE A 45 15.51 1.74 4.75
CA PHE A 45 15.61 2.47 6.01
C PHE A 45 17.06 2.83 6.36
N ASP A 46 17.33 4.11 6.64
CA ASP A 46 18.63 4.54 7.16
C ASP A 46 18.74 4.19 8.65
N GLU A 47 19.71 3.34 9.02
CA GLU A 47 19.99 2.99 10.42
C GLU A 47 20.51 4.17 11.25
N GLY A 48 20.76 5.32 10.62
CA GLY A 48 21.21 6.55 11.27
C GLY A 48 22.72 6.58 11.55
N SER A 49 23.46 5.53 11.17
CA SER A 49 24.91 5.49 11.22
C SER A 49 25.52 4.69 10.07
N PRO A 50 26.65 5.13 9.47
CA PRO A 50 27.35 4.38 8.42
C PRO A 50 27.74 2.96 8.83
N LYS A 51 28.05 2.76 10.11
CA LYS A 51 28.45 1.46 10.64
C LYS A 51 27.29 0.48 10.68
N ASP A 52 26.11 0.96 11.07
CA ASP A 52 24.91 0.11 11.16
C ASP A 52 24.33 -0.15 9.76
N ASN A 53 24.37 0.84 8.86
CA ASN A 53 24.08 0.64 7.44
C ASN A 53 25.05 -0.38 6.81
N MET A 54 26.35 -0.28 7.09
CA MET A 54 27.33 -1.25 6.60
C MET A 54 27.02 -2.67 7.13
N LYS A 55 26.61 -2.79 8.39
CA LYS A 55 26.22 -4.07 8.98
C LYS A 55 24.97 -4.66 8.33
N ARG A 56 23.98 -3.84 7.96
CA ARG A 56 22.71 -4.28 7.37
C ARG A 56 22.77 -4.48 5.86
N TYR A 57 23.37 -3.54 5.15
CA TYR A 57 23.35 -3.44 3.68
C TYR A 57 24.69 -3.74 3.02
N GLY A 58 25.80 -3.81 3.77
CA GLY A 58 27.14 -3.95 3.20
C GLY A 58 27.68 -2.68 2.55
N GLN A 59 27.05 -1.53 2.79
CA GLN A 59 27.46 -0.20 2.33
C GLN A 59 27.09 0.86 3.38
N GLU A 60 27.79 2.00 3.36
CA GLU A 60 27.65 3.04 4.40
C GLU A 60 26.34 3.84 4.32
N SER A 61 25.71 3.89 3.15
CA SER A 61 24.40 4.50 2.94
C SER A 61 23.33 3.44 2.66
N PRO A 62 22.07 3.66 3.03
CA PRO A 62 20.98 2.80 2.58
C PRO A 62 20.91 2.74 1.04
N PRO A 63 20.67 1.56 0.46
CA PRO A 63 20.49 1.44 -0.99
C PRO A 63 19.12 1.98 -1.43
N LEU A 64 19.10 2.65 -2.59
CA LEU A 64 17.88 3.08 -3.27
C LEU A 64 17.09 1.86 -3.78
N TYR A 65 15.76 1.97 -3.81
CA TYR A 65 14.94 0.98 -4.50
C TYR A 65 15.00 1.18 -6.01
N ASP A 66 15.37 0.12 -6.73
CA ASP A 66 15.40 0.12 -8.19
C ASP A 66 14.02 -0.25 -8.76
N LEU A 67 13.28 0.77 -9.21
CA LEU A 67 11.98 0.61 -9.85
C LEU A 67 12.09 0.38 -11.37
N THR A 68 13.28 0.41 -11.97
CA THR A 68 13.44 0.23 -13.43
C THR A 68 13.03 -1.15 -13.94
N SER A 69 13.04 -2.15 -13.06
CA SER A 69 12.61 -3.52 -13.34
C SER A 69 11.17 -3.80 -12.91
N TYR A 70 10.48 -2.82 -12.34
CA TYR A 70 9.10 -2.95 -11.93
C TYR A 70 8.20 -3.14 -13.16
N SER A 71 7.42 -4.22 -13.16
CA SER A 71 6.60 -4.64 -14.32
C SER A 71 5.23 -5.19 -13.91
N VAL A 72 4.82 -4.95 -12.67
CA VAL A 72 3.53 -5.41 -12.16
C VAL A 72 2.45 -4.42 -12.61
N PRO A 73 1.35 -4.89 -13.25
CA PRO A 73 0.23 -4.03 -13.57
C PRO A 73 -0.30 -3.31 -12.33
N THR A 74 -0.46 -2.00 -12.42
CA THR A 74 -0.64 -1.13 -11.24
C THR A 74 -1.71 -0.08 -11.48
N THR A 75 -2.72 -0.09 -10.61
CA THR A 75 -3.69 1.00 -10.46
C THR A 75 -3.40 1.75 -9.16
N ILE A 76 -3.26 3.07 -9.21
CA ILE A 76 -3.03 3.92 -8.03
C ILE A 76 -4.30 4.72 -7.73
N PHE A 77 -4.83 4.57 -6.52
CA PHE A 77 -5.92 5.40 -6.00
C PHE A 77 -5.35 6.53 -5.14
N TYR A 78 -5.86 7.75 -5.29
CA TYR A 78 -5.39 8.89 -4.50
C TYR A 78 -6.50 9.91 -4.23
N GLY A 79 -6.41 10.56 -3.06
CA GLY A 79 -7.48 11.39 -2.50
C GLY A 79 -7.22 12.88 -2.68
N GLY A 80 -8.26 13.66 -2.94
CA GLY A 80 -8.14 15.12 -3.11
C GLY A 80 -7.95 15.92 -1.83
N HIS A 81 -8.27 15.33 -0.69
CA HIS A 81 -8.07 15.92 0.64
C HIS A 81 -7.04 15.14 1.46
N ASP A 82 -6.23 14.30 0.81
CA ASP A 82 -5.13 13.60 1.48
C ASP A 82 -4.05 14.61 1.91
N ASN A 83 -3.94 14.81 3.23
CA ASN A 83 -2.96 15.73 3.82
C ASN A 83 -1.59 15.09 4.04
N PHE A 84 -1.46 13.78 3.82
CA PHE A 84 -0.21 13.04 3.97
C PHE A 84 0.48 12.87 2.63
N ILE A 85 -0.28 12.48 1.60
CA ILE A 85 0.28 12.19 0.28
C ILE A 85 -0.03 13.31 -0.71
N GLN A 86 1.01 13.94 -1.25
CA GLN A 86 0.85 14.99 -2.25
C GLN A 86 0.67 14.39 -3.64
N GLU A 87 -0.07 15.08 -4.50
CA GLU A 87 -0.26 14.69 -5.90
C GLU A 87 1.09 14.56 -6.64
N THR A 88 2.10 15.35 -6.27
CA THR A 88 3.45 15.25 -6.84
C THR A 88 4.11 13.89 -6.59
N ASP A 89 3.89 13.29 -5.42
CA ASP A 89 4.45 11.98 -5.06
C ASP A 89 3.75 10.87 -5.83
N ILE A 90 2.43 11.00 -6.00
CA ILE A 90 1.62 10.09 -6.83
C ILE A 90 2.08 10.13 -8.28
N MET A 91 2.29 11.32 -8.83
CA MET A 91 2.76 11.49 -10.21
C MET A 91 4.17 10.94 -10.39
N TRP A 92 5.06 11.17 -9.42
CA TRP A 92 6.39 10.57 -9.43
C TRP A 92 6.32 9.04 -9.43
N LEU A 93 5.55 8.44 -8.50
CA LEU A 93 5.42 6.99 -8.37
C LEU A 93 4.78 6.35 -9.59
N SER A 94 3.74 6.98 -10.14
CA SER A 94 3.08 6.55 -11.39
C SER A 94 4.08 6.44 -12.54
N ASN A 95 4.97 7.43 -12.67
CA ASN A 95 6.00 7.42 -13.70
C ASN A 95 7.07 6.35 -13.45
N GLN A 96 7.48 6.13 -12.20
CA GLN A 96 8.47 5.09 -11.86
C GLN A 96 7.93 3.67 -12.09
N THR A 97 6.65 3.45 -11.82
CA THR A 97 6.01 2.12 -11.87
C THR A 97 5.32 1.81 -13.19
N HIS A 98 5.24 2.80 -14.09
CA HIS A 98 4.44 2.71 -15.32
C HIS A 98 2.99 2.31 -15.03
N ALA A 99 2.36 2.96 -14.04
CA ALA A 99 1.00 2.64 -13.61
C ALA A 99 0.03 2.65 -14.80
N ASP A 100 -0.78 1.59 -14.91
CA ASP A 100 -1.78 1.42 -15.96
C ASP A 100 -2.95 2.40 -15.80
N GLU A 101 -3.23 2.78 -14.55
CA GLU A 101 -4.37 3.63 -14.22
C GLU A 101 -4.12 4.46 -12.95
N LEU A 102 -4.60 5.71 -12.99
CA LEU A 102 -4.70 6.58 -11.82
C LEU A 102 -6.18 6.89 -11.56
N VAL A 103 -6.64 6.59 -10.35
CA VAL A 103 -8.03 6.81 -9.92
C VAL A 103 -8.05 7.89 -8.85
N TYR A 104 -8.48 9.09 -9.24
CA TYR A 104 -8.63 10.22 -8.33
C TYR A 104 -9.98 10.21 -7.63
N VAL A 105 -9.98 10.32 -6.30
CA VAL A 105 -11.19 10.39 -5.47
C VAL A 105 -11.20 11.73 -4.72
N PRO A 106 -11.86 12.79 -5.27
CA PRO A 106 -11.68 14.16 -4.81
C PRO A 106 -11.97 14.39 -3.32
N GLN A 107 -12.96 13.68 -2.76
CA GLN A 107 -13.41 13.90 -1.39
C GLN A 107 -12.64 13.07 -0.35
N PHE A 108 -11.79 12.14 -0.77
CA PHE A 108 -11.10 11.22 0.14
C PHE A 108 -9.90 11.90 0.80
N GLU A 109 -9.82 11.73 2.12
CA GLU A 109 -8.60 11.84 2.91
C GLU A 109 -7.88 10.48 2.97
N HIS A 110 -6.68 10.44 3.54
CA HIS A 110 -5.85 9.23 3.59
C HIS A 110 -6.55 8.01 4.24
N GLN A 111 -7.29 8.24 5.32
CA GLN A 111 -7.95 7.16 6.06
C GLN A 111 -9.20 6.64 5.35
N ASP A 112 -9.78 7.41 4.44
CA ASP A 112 -11.02 7.03 3.75
C ASP A 112 -10.83 5.82 2.83
N PHE A 113 -9.62 5.60 2.31
CA PHE A 113 -9.29 4.41 1.52
C PHE A 113 -9.44 3.10 2.30
N VAL A 114 -9.48 3.16 3.64
CA VAL A 114 -9.66 2.00 4.51
C VAL A 114 -11.01 2.06 5.23
N TRP A 115 -11.35 3.21 5.83
CA TRP A 115 -12.49 3.37 6.74
C TRP A 115 -13.63 4.24 6.20
N GLY A 116 -13.47 4.80 5.00
CA GLY A 116 -14.50 5.61 4.35
C GLY A 116 -15.77 4.78 4.15
N ILE A 117 -16.91 5.30 4.58
CA ILE A 117 -18.21 4.61 4.45
C ILE A 117 -18.55 4.36 2.97
N ASP A 118 -18.05 5.21 2.09
CA ASP A 118 -18.18 5.17 0.64
C ASP A 118 -16.98 4.52 -0.09
N ALA A 119 -15.97 3.99 0.62
CA ALA A 119 -14.81 3.30 0.02
C ALA A 119 -15.21 2.09 -0.84
N VAL A 120 -16.30 1.41 -0.47
CA VAL A 120 -16.87 0.32 -1.28
C VAL A 120 -17.24 0.82 -2.68
N VAL A 121 -17.81 2.03 -2.78
CA VAL A 121 -18.31 2.59 -4.03
C VAL A 121 -17.17 3.14 -4.88
N HIS A 122 -16.24 3.85 -4.26
CA HIS A 122 -15.17 4.58 -4.97
C HIS A 122 -13.90 3.76 -5.23
N VAL A 123 -13.63 2.72 -4.43
CA VAL A 123 -12.37 1.98 -4.46
C VAL A 123 -12.61 0.49 -4.64
N TYR A 124 -13.29 -0.18 -3.70
CA TYR A 124 -13.29 -1.64 -3.66
C TYR A 124 -14.04 -2.29 -4.82
N ARG A 125 -15.12 -1.68 -5.32
CA ARG A 125 -15.81 -2.15 -6.53
C ARG A 125 -14.89 -2.13 -7.75
N HIS A 126 -14.07 -1.08 -7.90
CA HIS A 126 -13.09 -0.99 -8.99
C HIS A 126 -12.05 -2.09 -8.88
N ILE A 127 -11.49 -2.31 -7.68
CA ILE A 127 -10.51 -3.38 -7.43
C ILE A 127 -11.09 -4.75 -7.79
N VAL A 128 -12.29 -5.07 -7.32
CA VAL A 128 -12.95 -6.35 -7.61
C VAL A 128 -13.20 -6.50 -9.11
N ASP A 129 -13.68 -5.46 -9.77
CA ASP A 129 -13.89 -5.48 -11.22
C ASP A 129 -12.58 -5.70 -11.98
N THR A 130 -11.50 -5.02 -11.62
CA THR A 130 -10.19 -5.18 -12.25
C THR A 130 -9.61 -6.58 -12.07
N ILE A 131 -9.74 -7.17 -10.87
CA ILE A 131 -9.21 -8.51 -10.58
C ILE A 131 -10.01 -9.61 -11.28
N PHE A 132 -11.34 -9.50 -11.32
CA PHE A 132 -12.22 -10.59 -11.76
C PHE A 132 -12.78 -10.43 -13.18
N LYS A 133 -12.55 -9.29 -13.86
CA LYS A 133 -12.86 -9.12 -15.30
C LYS A 133 -11.67 -9.43 -16.21
N GLY A 134 -10.52 -9.81 -15.64
CA GLY A 134 -9.33 -10.30 -16.37
C GLY A 134 -9.48 -11.72 -16.89
#